data_AF-A0A2X1N7A8-F1
#
_entry.id   AF-A0A2X1N7A8-F1
#
_cell.length_a   1.000
_cell.length_b   1.000
_cell.length_c   1.000
_cell.angle_alpha   90.00
_cell.angle_beta   90.00
_cell.angle_gamma   90.00
#
_symmetry.space_group_name_H-M   'P 1'
#
loop_
_entity.id
_entity.type
_entity.pdbx_description
1 polymer ?
#
loop_
_entity_poly.entity_id
_entity_poly.type
_entity_poly.pdbx_seq_one_letter_code
_entity_poly.pdbx_strand_id
1 'polypeptide(L)' 'MTCAYRLLAEGKDLPAWHPLLTGSKAAMHGERISVRHIAVKESEVIDWQDHILNKPDWAQ' A
#
# COMPACT_ATOMS: atom_id res chain seq x y z
N MET A 1 -6.94 -9.65 -1.76
CA MET A 1 -7.72 -8.43 -1.44
C MET A 1 -7.44 -8.04 0.00
N THR A 2 -6.79 -6.89 0.26
CA THR A 2 -6.18 -6.55 1.57
C THR A 2 -6.83 -5.37 2.28
N CYS A 3 -8.01 -4.91 1.83
CA CYS A 3 -8.70 -3.78 2.44
C CYS A 3 -9.18 -4.14 3.85
N ALA A 4 -8.65 -3.45 4.87
CA ALA A 4 -8.95 -3.70 6.28
C ALA A 4 -10.45 -3.71 6.59
N TYR A 5 -11.18 -2.72 6.07
CA TYR A 5 -12.63 -2.63 6.26
C TYR A 5 -13.37 -3.87 5.75
N ARG A 6 -12.96 -4.39 4.59
CA ARG A 6 -13.58 -5.58 4.01
C ARG A 6 -13.20 -6.84 4.79
N LEU A 7 -11.92 -6.99 5.17
CA LEU A 7 -11.48 -8.13 5.98
C LEU A 7 -12.23 -8.21 7.31
N LEU A 8 -12.34 -7.08 8.01
CA LEU A 8 -13.09 -7.00 9.26
C LEU A 8 -14.58 -7.29 9.07
N ALA A 9 -15.21 -6.76 8.01
CA ALA A 9 -16.61 -7.02 7.72
C ALA A 9 -16.90 -8.51 7.39
N GLU A 10 -15.93 -9.20 6.80
CA GLU A 10 -16.01 -10.64 6.47
C GLU A 10 -15.54 -11.54 7.62
N GLY A 11 -15.16 -10.99 8.78
CA GLY A 11 -14.64 -11.76 9.92
C GLY A 11 -13.27 -12.40 9.66
N LYS A 12 -12.49 -11.84 8.73
CA LYS A 12 -11.15 -12.31 8.37
C LYS A 12 -10.07 -11.57 9.15
N ASP A 13 -8.95 -12.25 9.35
CA ASP A 13 -7.80 -11.68 10.03
C ASP A 13 -7.12 -10.57 9.23
N LEU A 14 -6.54 -9.61 9.96
CA LEU A 14 -5.66 -8.60 9.40
C LEU A 14 -4.23 -9.13 9.27
N PRO A 15 -3.46 -8.70 8.25
CA PRO A 15 -2.05 -9.04 8.16
C PRO A 15 -1.27 -8.61 9.41
N ALA A 16 -0.26 -9.37 9.83
CA ALA A 16 0.51 -9.08 11.05
C ALA A 16 1.18 -7.70 11.06
N TRP A 17 1.52 -7.15 9.89
CA TRP A 17 2.09 -5.81 9.75
C TRP A 17 1.05 -4.67 9.84
N HIS A 18 -0.25 -4.98 9.92
CA HIS A 18 -1.31 -4.00 9.78
C HIS A 18 -1.30 -2.98 10.95
N PRO A 19 -1.43 -1.67 10.69
CA PRO A 19 -1.38 -0.65 11.75
C PRO A 19 -2.43 -0.80 12.84
N LEU A 20 -3.60 -1.36 12.51
CA LEU A 20 -4.66 -1.63 13.51
C LEU A 20 -4.28 -2.72 14.51
N LEU A 21 -3.34 -3.62 14.17
CA LEU A 21 -2.81 -4.62 15.11
C LEU A 21 -1.57 -4.12 15.84
N THR A 22 -0.67 -3.43 15.13
CA THR A 22 0.63 -3.01 15.67
C THR A 22 0.62 -1.65 16.37
N GLY A 23 -0.46 -0.88 16.24
CA GLY A 23 -0.61 0.47 16.78
C GLY A 23 0.26 1.53 16.09
N SER A 24 1.03 1.16 15.07
CA SER A 24 2.01 2.02 14.40
C SER A 24 2.15 1.68 12.93
N LYS A 25 2.63 2.63 12.12
CA LYS A 25 2.94 2.40 10.69
C LYS A 25 4.32 1.77 10.47
N ALA A 26 5.12 1.60 11.53
CA ALA A 26 6.51 1.16 11.43
C ALA A 26 6.64 -0.24 10.79
N ALA A 27 5.84 -1.22 11.24
CA ALA A 27 5.88 -2.59 10.70
C ALA A 27 5.47 -2.63 9.21
N MET A 28 4.36 -1.97 8.87
CA MET A 28 3.91 -1.81 7.48
C MET A 28 4.99 -1.17 6.58
N HIS A 29 5.70 -0.17 7.08
CA HIS A 29 6.82 0.44 6.35
C HIS A 29 8.04 -0.48 6.23
N GLY A 30 8.36 -1.26 7.27
CA GLY A 30 9.44 -2.24 7.27
C GLY A 30 9.23 -3.32 6.19
N GLU A 31 7.99 -3.77 6.03
CA GLU A 31 7.59 -4.73 4.98
C GLU A 31 7.45 -4.10 3.58
N ARG A 32 7.74 -2.80 3.43
CA ARG A 32 7.57 -2.02 2.18
C ARG A 32 6.13 -2.05 1.62
N ILE A 33 5.13 -2.34 2.47
CA ILE A 33 3.71 -2.31 2.10
C ILE A 33 3.18 -0.86 2.25
N SER A 34 3.72 0.06 1.46
CA SER A 34 3.30 1.46 1.47
C SER A 34 3.67 2.16 0.17
N VAL A 35 2.78 3.04 -0.30
CA VAL A 35 3.02 3.85 -1.50
C VAL A 35 4.02 4.98 -1.28
N ARG A 36 4.47 5.21 -0.04
CA ARG A 36 5.33 6.37 0.31
C ARG A 36 6.66 6.48 -0.46
N HIS A 37 7.11 5.39 -1.08
CA HIS A 37 8.36 5.34 -1.85
C HIS A 37 8.14 5.43 -3.36
N ILE A 38 6.88 5.42 -3.80
CA ILE A 38 6.49 5.44 -5.23
C ILE A 38 5.52 6.59 -5.55
N ALA A 39 4.93 7.22 -4.54
CA ALA A 39 4.03 8.34 -4.69
C ALA A 39 4.79 9.67 -4.58
N VAL A 40 4.56 10.56 -5.55
CA VAL A 40 5.06 11.94 -5.58
C VAL A 40 3.89 12.91 -5.44
N LYS A 41 4.15 14.15 -4.99
CA LYS A 41 3.10 15.18 -4.96
C LYS A 41 2.81 15.63 -6.38
N GLU A 42 1.54 15.78 -6.72
CA GLU A 42 1.09 16.29 -8.02
C GLU A 42 1.76 17.62 -8.40
N SER A 43 1.93 18.55 -7.45
CA SER A 43 2.58 19.85 -7.69
C SER A 43 4.07 19.75 -8.07
N GLU A 44 4.70 18.60 -7.83
CA GLU A 44 6.12 18.35 -8.10
C GLU A 44 6.31 17.54 -9.40
N VAL A 45 5.21 17.15 -10.08
CA VAL A 45 5.25 16.38 -11.34
C VAL A 45 5.43 17.32 -12.52
N ILE A 46 6.49 17.08 -13.30
CA ILE A 46 6.75 17.79 -14.57
C ILE A 46 6.12 17.04 -15.73
N ASP A 47 6.37 15.74 -15.82
CA ASP A 47 5.80 14.84 -16.81
C ASP A 47 5.12 13.64 -16.13
N TRP A 48 3.85 13.43 -16.45
CA TRP A 48 3.04 12.34 -15.93
C TRP A 48 3.43 10.98 -16.49
N GLN A 49 4.00 10.96 -17.70
CA GLN A 49 4.35 9.73 -18.42
C GLN A 49 5.49 8.99 -17.70
N ASP A 50 6.40 9.72 -17.06
CA ASP A 50 7.49 9.18 -16.23
C ASP A 50 7.00 8.46 -14.97
N HIS A 51 5.74 8.68 -14.57
CA HIS A 51 5.16 8.15 -13.33
C HIS A 51 4.18 6.99 -13.57
N ILE A 52 4.07 6.50 -14.81
CA ILE A 52 3.23 5.34 -15.14
C ILE A 52 3.91 4.06 -14.62
N LEU A 53 3.27 3.40 -13.65
CA LEU A 53 3.70 2.09 -13.17
C LEU A 53 3.07 0.99 -14.02
N ASN A 54 3.94 0.23 -14.70
CA ASN A 54 3.52 -0.95 -15.43
C ASN A 54 2.95 -2.01 -14.47
N LYS A 55 1.97 -2.76 -14.96
CA LYS A 55 1.39 -3.86 -14.23
C LYS A 55 2.50 -4.89 -13.95
N PRO A 56 2.67 -5.34 -12.70
CA PRO A 56 3.75 -6.25 -12.36
C PRO A 56 3.47 -7.66 -12.91
N ASP A 57 4.54 -8.41 -13.21
CA ASP A 57 4.49 -9.70 -13.92
C ASP A 57 3.59 -10.76 -13.25
N TRP A 58 3.47 -10.71 -11.92
CA TRP A 58 2.64 -11.64 -11.15
C TRP A 58 1.13 -11.39 -11.27
N ALA A 59 0.73 -10.25 -11.83
CA ALA A 59 -0.67 -9.86 -11.93
C ALA A 59 -1.30 -10.17 -13.31
N GLN A 60 -0.57 -10.85 -14.21
CA GLN A 60 -0.95 -11.11 -15.61
C GLN A 60 -2.32 -11.80 -15.75
#